data_AF-A0A914P8K2-F1
#
_entry.id   AF-A0A914P8K2-F1
#
_cell.length_a   1.000
_cell.length_b   1.000
_cell.length_c   1.000
_cell.angle_alpha   90.00
_cell.angle_beta   90.00
_cell.angle_gamma   90.00
#
_symmetry.space_group_name_H-M   'P 1'
#
loop_
_entity.id
_entity.type
_entity.pdbx_description
1 polymer ?
#
loop_
_entity_poly.entity_id
_entity_poly.type
_entity_poly.pdbx_seq_one_letter_code
_entity_poly.pdbx_strand_id
1 'polypeptide(L)'
;MLLSLVAIVDIIFLSLLSLNYLGQYTFAVRSSPECLQTLKTDCMSWYYNFYIKYKSQLTFAVNLCSLISTWLIVTVCFDRLWAIKTPLKCHGATCSKNVLSSVIVIVLFSIGLSYFHNFAFQVVKSNSTFNITGMNNGLHTMQPSPYQLLMKILAMIEVCFQILVPMILLIISNSLLLYYLRNRLKHFQVQRWNPSKNSFDSCHSNDNNNENRLAKNFY
;
A
#
# COMPACT_ATOMS: atom_id res chain seq x y z
N MET A 1 3.23 8.57 -10.68
CA MET A 1 2.92 7.18 -11.07
C MET A 1 2.54 6.31 -9.87
N LEU A 2 3.36 6.18 -8.82
CA LEU A 2 2.99 5.41 -7.62
C LEU A 2 1.68 5.92 -6.96
N LEU A 3 1.56 7.24 -6.81
CA LEU A 3 0.40 7.86 -6.15
C LEU A 3 -0.91 7.66 -6.93
N SER A 4 -0.84 7.66 -8.28
CA SER A 4 -1.99 7.35 -9.14
C SER A 4 -2.36 5.86 -9.06
N LEU A 5 -1.38 4.96 -8.95
CA LEU A 5 -1.63 3.54 -8.73
C LEU A 5 -2.34 3.29 -7.39
N VAL A 6 -1.89 3.94 -6.31
CA VAL A 6 -2.58 3.88 -5.00
C VAL A 6 -4.04 4.31 -5.14
N ALA A 7 -4.30 5.45 -5.77
CA ALA A 7 -5.67 5.96 -5.95
C ALA A 7 -6.55 5.00 -6.75
N ILE A 8 -6.03 4.40 -7.83
CA ILE A 8 -6.77 3.41 -8.63
C ILE A 8 -7.10 2.17 -7.78
N VAL A 9 -6.13 1.65 -7.02
CA VAL A 9 -6.34 0.49 -6.14
C VAL A 9 -7.37 0.80 -5.06
N ASP A 10 -7.33 1.99 -4.45
CA ASP A 10 -8.31 2.40 -3.44
C ASP A 10 -9.73 2.52 -4.01
N ILE A 11 -9.87 3.06 -5.23
CA ILE A 11 -11.17 3.12 -5.93
C ILE A 11 -11.71 1.71 -6.17
N ILE A 12 -10.87 0.78 -6.65
CA ILE A 12 -11.26 -0.62 -6.87
C ILE A 12 -11.64 -1.28 -5.54
N PHE A 13 -10.85 -1.07 -4.49
CA PHE A 13 -11.11 -1.60 -3.16
C PHE A 13 -12.46 -1.11 -2.62
N LEU A 14 -12.72 0.20 -2.65
CA LEU A 14 -13.97 0.79 -2.18
C LEU A 14 -15.18 0.31 -3.00
N SER A 15 -15.01 0.13 -4.31
CA SER A 15 -16.05 -0.41 -5.18
C SER A 15 -16.41 -1.84 -4.78
N LEU A 16 -15.42 -2.72 -4.62
CA LEU A 16 -15.64 -4.11 -4.21
C LEU A 16 -16.19 -4.22 -2.78
N LEU A 17 -15.71 -3.38 -1.88
CA LEU A 17 -16.19 -3.31 -0.50
C LEU A 17 -17.65 -2.88 -0.45
N SER A 18 -18.01 -1.84 -1.23
CA SER A 18 -19.38 -1.38 -1.38
C SER A 18 -20.30 -2.49 -1.89
N LEU A 19 -19.87 -3.23 -2.93
CA LEU A 19 -20.62 -4.41 -3.40
C LEU A 19 -20.78 -5.46 -2.30
N ASN A 20 -19.78 -5.71 -1.46
CA ASN A 20 -19.91 -6.72 -0.39
C ASN A 20 -20.87 -6.26 0.73
N TYR A 21 -20.83 -4.98 1.08
CA TYR A 21 -21.75 -4.41 2.08
C TYR A 21 -23.19 -4.34 1.58
N LEU A 22 -23.40 -4.06 0.29
CA LEU A 22 -24.73 -4.00 -0.31
C LEU A 22 -25.47 -5.34 -0.15
N GLY A 23 -24.76 -6.47 -0.22
CA GLY A 23 -25.29 -7.81 0.02
C GLY A 23 -25.81 -8.09 1.43
N GLN A 24 -25.52 -7.23 2.41
CA GLN A 24 -26.05 -7.34 3.77
C GLN A 24 -27.36 -6.56 3.97
N TYR A 25 -27.70 -5.64 3.07
CA TYR A 25 -28.91 -4.86 3.17
C TYR A 25 -30.12 -5.61 2.61
N THR A 26 -31.19 -5.66 3.39
CA THR A 26 -32.44 -6.36 3.05
C THR A 26 -33.06 -5.87 1.74
N PHE A 27 -32.88 -4.58 1.40
CA PHE A 27 -33.32 -3.97 0.14
C PHE A 27 -32.62 -4.54 -1.10
N ALA A 28 -31.33 -4.88 -1.01
CA ALA A 28 -30.60 -5.44 -2.14
C ALA A 28 -30.88 -6.95 -2.31
N VAL A 29 -31.24 -7.62 -1.21
CA VAL A 29 -31.51 -9.06 -1.15
C VAL A 29 -32.92 -9.40 -1.63
N ARG A 30 -33.92 -8.54 -1.37
CA ARG A 30 -35.32 -8.77 -1.75
C ARG A 30 -35.79 -7.78 -2.82
N SER A 31 -36.40 -8.33 -3.86
CA SER A 31 -36.93 -7.60 -5.01
C SER A 31 -38.24 -6.83 -4.73
N SER A 32 -39.00 -7.17 -3.67
CA SER A 32 -40.24 -6.46 -3.30
C SER A 32 -40.55 -6.56 -1.80
N PRO A 33 -41.12 -5.51 -1.16
CA PRO A 33 -41.63 -5.57 0.21
C PRO A 33 -42.83 -6.53 0.38
N GLU A 34 -43.54 -6.88 -0.70
CA GLU A 34 -44.70 -7.81 -0.66
C GLU A 34 -44.28 -9.29 -0.46
N CYS A 35 -43.01 -9.61 -0.70
CA CYS A 35 -42.43 -10.93 -0.45
C CYS A 35 -42.17 -11.25 1.04
N LEU A 36 -42.63 -10.40 1.97
CA LEU A 36 -42.42 -10.59 3.41
C LEU A 36 -43.29 -11.71 4.00
N GLN A 37 -44.42 -12.04 3.36
CA GLN A 37 -45.46 -12.91 3.95
C GLN A 37 -45.41 -14.38 3.49
N THR A 38 -44.73 -14.68 2.39
CA THR A 38 -44.59 -16.07 1.91
C THR A 38 -43.13 -16.45 1.82
N LEU A 39 -42.73 -17.45 2.60
CA LEU A 39 -41.39 -18.05 2.63
C LEU A 39 -41.09 -18.83 1.34
N LYS A 40 -41.25 -18.18 0.18
CA LYS A 40 -41.04 -18.80 -1.13
C LYS A 40 -39.69 -18.34 -1.66
N THR A 41 -38.88 -19.31 -2.07
CA THR A 41 -37.55 -19.16 -2.67
C THR A 41 -37.52 -18.28 -3.92
N ASP A 42 -38.68 -17.98 -4.51
CA ASP A 42 -38.84 -17.19 -5.74
C ASP A 42 -38.65 -15.68 -5.55
N CYS A 43 -38.48 -15.20 -4.31
CA CYS A 43 -38.35 -13.77 -3.97
C CYS A 43 -36.90 -13.26 -3.93
N MET A 44 -35.93 -14.06 -4.37
CA MET A 44 -34.52 -13.66 -4.38
C MET A 44 -34.22 -12.75 -5.58
N SER A 45 -33.60 -11.59 -5.30
CA SER A 45 -33.18 -10.69 -6.36
C SER A 45 -32.09 -11.33 -7.23
N TRP A 46 -31.98 -10.91 -8.49
CA TRP A 46 -30.87 -11.33 -9.37
C TRP A 46 -29.51 -11.01 -8.73
N TYR A 47 -29.42 -9.86 -8.05
CA TYR A 47 -28.23 -9.45 -7.31
C TYR A 47 -27.89 -10.41 -6.16
N TYR A 48 -28.87 -10.93 -5.43
CA TYR A 48 -28.63 -11.91 -4.37
C TYR A 48 -28.07 -13.23 -4.89
N ASN A 49 -28.62 -13.74 -6.00
CA ASN A 49 -28.11 -14.95 -6.64
C ASN A 49 -26.68 -14.77 -7.16
N PHE A 50 -26.39 -13.61 -7.76
CA PHE A 50 -25.03 -13.23 -8.12
C PHE A 50 -24.11 -13.15 -6.88
N TYR A 51 -24.56 -12.46 -5.82
CA TYR A 51 -23.81 -12.30 -4.58
C TYR A 51 -23.47 -13.64 -3.94
N ILE A 52 -24.43 -14.55 -3.77
CA ILE A 52 -24.17 -15.89 -3.21
C ILE A 52 -23.15 -16.65 -4.05
N LYS A 53 -23.30 -16.63 -5.37
CA LYS A 53 -22.41 -17.37 -6.28
C LYS A 53 -20.97 -16.86 -6.19
N TYR A 54 -20.79 -15.55 -6.10
CA TYR A 54 -19.47 -14.92 -6.15
C TYR A 54 -18.94 -14.45 -4.78
N LYS A 55 -19.66 -14.69 -3.67
CA LYS A 55 -19.31 -14.22 -2.32
C LYS A 55 -17.88 -14.53 -1.92
N SER A 56 -17.44 -15.78 -2.15
CA SER A 56 -16.09 -16.22 -1.82
C SER A 56 -15.01 -15.50 -2.62
N GLN A 57 -15.28 -15.24 -3.90
CA GLN A 57 -14.35 -14.55 -4.81
C GLN A 57 -14.32 -13.04 -4.52
N LEU A 58 -15.47 -12.44 -4.19
CA LEU A 58 -15.55 -11.03 -3.82
C LEU A 58 -14.82 -10.74 -2.51
N THR A 59 -15.03 -11.54 -1.46
CA THR A 59 -14.30 -11.38 -0.19
C THR A 59 -12.79 -11.53 -0.39
N PHE A 60 -12.38 -12.50 -1.21
CA PHE A 60 -10.97 -12.66 -1.56
C PHE A 60 -10.41 -11.44 -2.30
N ALA A 61 -11.11 -10.92 -3.29
CA ALA A 61 -10.69 -9.75 -4.05
C ALA A 61 -10.58 -8.50 -3.14
N VAL A 62 -11.54 -8.30 -2.23
CA VAL A 62 -11.51 -7.21 -1.24
C VAL A 62 -10.29 -7.33 -0.34
N ASN A 63 -10.01 -8.52 0.21
CA ASN A 63 -8.84 -8.74 1.07
C ASN A 63 -7.53 -8.51 0.32
N LEU A 64 -7.44 -9.01 -0.92
CA LEU A 64 -6.28 -8.82 -1.79
C LEU A 64 -6.05 -7.33 -2.10
N CYS A 65 -7.10 -6.60 -2.49
CA CYS A 65 -7.01 -5.16 -2.77
C CYS A 65 -6.60 -4.36 -1.52
N SER A 66 -7.13 -4.72 -0.34
CA SER A 66 -6.73 -4.11 0.93
C SER A 66 -5.24 -4.31 1.23
N LEU A 67 -4.74 -5.55 1.05
CA LEU A 67 -3.33 -5.88 1.24
C LEU A 67 -2.44 -5.09 0.26
N ILE A 68 -2.80 -5.09 -1.03
CA ILE A 68 -2.05 -4.35 -2.06
C ILE A 68 -2.03 -2.85 -1.75
N SER A 69 -3.18 -2.24 -1.40
CA SER A 69 -3.24 -0.82 -1.05
C SER A 69 -2.30 -0.49 0.11
N THR A 70 -2.34 -1.29 1.18
CA THR A 70 -1.52 -1.10 2.38
C THR A 70 -0.03 -1.13 2.07
N TRP A 71 0.42 -2.13 1.29
CA TRP A 71 1.83 -2.24 0.90
C TRP A 71 2.26 -1.19 -0.13
N LEU A 72 1.35 -0.74 -1.00
CA LEU A 72 1.64 0.39 -1.90
C LEU A 72 1.89 1.67 -1.12
N ILE A 73 1.11 1.96 -0.07
CA ILE A 73 1.33 3.12 0.80
C ILE A 73 2.72 3.06 1.45
N VAL A 74 3.10 1.91 2.00
CA VAL A 74 4.45 1.69 2.56
C VAL A 74 5.53 1.95 1.51
N THR A 75 5.34 1.47 0.28
CA THR A 75 6.26 1.68 -0.84
C THR A 75 6.40 3.16 -1.19
N VAL A 76 5.30 3.90 -1.23
CA VAL A 76 5.32 5.37 -1.45
C VAL A 76 6.10 6.08 -0.35
N CYS A 77 5.95 5.65 0.91
CA CYS A 77 6.73 6.21 2.02
C CYS A 77 8.23 5.93 1.87
N PHE A 78 8.62 4.72 1.47
CA PHE A 78 10.02 4.39 1.20
C PHE A 78 10.59 5.13 0.01
N ASP A 79 9.83 5.28 -1.08
CA ASP A 79 10.23 6.06 -2.25
C ASP A 79 10.54 7.51 -1.88
N ARG A 80 9.67 8.13 -1.08
CA ARG A 80 9.89 9.49 -0.54
C ARG A 80 11.13 9.57 0.35
N LEU A 81 11.34 8.59 1.24
CA LEU A 81 12.52 8.53 2.10
C LEU A 81 13.81 8.42 1.26
N TRP A 82 13.79 7.57 0.24
CA TRP A 82 14.96 7.32 -0.60
C TRP A 82 15.31 8.51 -1.49
N ALA A 83 14.29 9.20 -2.02
CA ALA A 83 14.44 10.45 -2.77
C ALA A 83 15.13 11.55 -1.94
N ILE A 84 14.78 11.68 -0.65
CA ILE A 84 15.41 12.66 0.25
C ILE A 84 16.84 12.27 0.62
N LYS A 85 17.10 10.98 0.82
CA LYS A 85 18.45 10.48 1.20
C LYS A 85 19.46 10.71 0.06
N THR A 86 19.03 10.57 -1.19
CA THR A 86 19.96 10.52 -2.34
C THR A 86 19.57 11.51 -3.45
N PRO A 87 19.64 12.84 -3.20
CA PRO A 87 19.13 13.85 -4.13
C PRO A 87 19.87 13.89 -5.49
N LEU A 88 21.08 13.33 -5.56
CA LEU A 88 21.94 13.41 -6.75
C LEU A 88 21.94 12.14 -7.62
N LYS A 89 21.29 11.04 -7.19
CA LYS A 89 21.27 9.77 -7.96
C LYS A 89 20.01 9.55 -8.81
N CYS A 90 18.97 10.37 -8.65
CA CYS A 90 17.70 10.20 -9.37
C CYS A 90 17.59 11.22 -10.52
N HIS A 91 18.62 11.27 -11.37
CA HIS A 91 18.59 11.96 -12.67
C HIS A 91 18.62 10.88 -13.76
N GLY A 92 17.52 10.15 -13.94
CA GLY A 92 17.44 9.14 -15.00
C GLY A 92 16.29 8.14 -14.91
N ALA A 93 15.86 7.65 -16.09
CA ALA A 93 14.78 6.68 -16.30
C ALA A 93 14.92 5.36 -15.51
N THR A 94 16.13 5.05 -15.02
CA THR A 94 16.46 3.90 -14.15
C THR A 94 15.75 3.96 -12.79
N CYS A 95 15.42 5.16 -12.28
CA CYS A 95 14.68 5.33 -11.02
C CYS A 95 13.26 4.70 -11.13
N SER A 96 12.62 4.79 -12.31
CA SER A 96 11.27 4.26 -12.53
C SER A 96 11.19 2.73 -12.60
N LYS A 97 12.22 2.06 -13.14
CA LYS A 97 12.24 0.60 -13.32
C LYS A 97 12.36 -0.14 -11.99
N ASN A 98 13.18 0.39 -11.07
CA ASN A 98 13.34 -0.20 -9.74
C ASN A 98 12.06 -0.07 -8.90
N VAL A 99 11.37 1.06 -9.01
CA VAL A 99 10.07 1.28 -8.37
C VAL A 99 8.98 0.39 -8.96
N LEU A 100 8.95 0.21 -10.29
CA LEU A 100 8.00 -0.70 -10.93
C LEU A 100 8.26 -2.16 -10.50
N SER A 101 9.54 -2.56 -10.43
CA SER A 101 9.93 -3.89 -9.97
C SER A 101 9.50 -4.15 -8.52
N SER A 102 9.68 -3.19 -7.60
CA SER A 102 9.25 -3.36 -6.22
C SER A 102 7.72 -3.50 -6.09
N VAL A 103 6.97 -2.73 -6.87
CA VAL A 103 5.51 -2.85 -6.94
C VAL A 103 5.09 -4.24 -7.44
N ILE A 104 5.72 -4.75 -8.49
CA ILE A 104 5.42 -6.08 -9.04
C ILE A 104 5.69 -7.17 -7.99
N VAL A 105 6.83 -7.11 -7.30
CA VAL A 105 7.19 -8.09 -6.24
C VAL A 105 6.16 -8.06 -5.11
N ILE A 106 5.75 -6.87 -4.67
CA ILE A 106 4.74 -6.70 -3.61
C ILE A 106 3.38 -7.27 -4.02
N VAL A 107 2.96 -7.01 -5.26
CA VAL A 107 1.70 -7.54 -5.80
C VAL A 107 1.76 -9.07 -5.89
N LEU A 108 2.85 -9.64 -6.40
CA LEU A 108 3.02 -11.10 -6.47
C LEU A 108 3.05 -11.74 -5.08
N PHE A 109 3.74 -11.14 -4.12
CA PHE A 109 3.78 -11.60 -2.74
C PHE A 109 2.39 -11.56 -2.09
N SER A 110 1.64 -10.48 -2.31
CA SER A 110 0.27 -10.32 -1.81
C SER A 110 -0.68 -11.37 -2.40
N ILE A 111 -0.58 -11.62 -3.72
CA ILE A 111 -1.35 -12.67 -4.39
C ILE A 111 -1.02 -14.05 -3.80
N GLY A 112 0.25 -14.34 -3.56
CA GLY A 112 0.68 -15.62 -2.97
C GLY A 112 0.11 -15.85 -1.57
N LEU A 113 0.19 -14.85 -0.69
CA LEU A 113 -0.38 -14.90 0.66
C LEU A 113 -1.89 -15.13 0.63
N SER A 114 -2.61 -14.32 -0.14
CA SER A 114 -4.07 -14.47 -0.21
C SER A 114 -4.46 -15.81 -0.82
N TYR A 115 -3.77 -16.28 -1.88
CA TYR A 115 -4.09 -17.56 -2.52
C TYR A 115 -3.91 -18.73 -1.55
N PHE A 116 -2.85 -18.70 -0.73
CA PHE A 116 -2.59 -19.73 0.29
C PHE A 116 -3.72 -19.80 1.33
N HIS A 117 -4.17 -18.65 1.84
CA HIS A 117 -5.29 -18.59 2.79
C HIS A 117 -6.60 -19.10 2.16
N ASN A 118 -6.87 -18.73 0.91
CA ASN A 118 -8.10 -19.10 0.21
C ASN A 118 -8.15 -20.59 -0.17
N PHE A 119 -7.00 -21.16 -0.55
CA PHE A 119 -6.87 -22.60 -0.78
C PHE A 119 -7.11 -23.38 0.52
N ALA A 120 -6.53 -22.94 1.64
CA ALA A 120 -6.73 -23.56 2.94
C ALA A 120 -8.21 -23.51 3.36
N PHE A 121 -8.93 -22.42 3.07
CA PHE A 121 -10.37 -22.30 3.32
C PHE A 121 -11.21 -23.25 2.44
N GLN A 122 -10.89 -23.40 1.15
CA GLN A 122 -11.62 -24.29 0.24
C GLN A 122 -11.44 -25.79 0.58
N VAL A 123 -10.21 -26.20 0.95
CA VAL A 123 -9.93 -27.59 1.34
C VAL A 123 -10.76 -28.00 2.57
N VAL A 124 -10.90 -27.11 3.55
CA VAL A 124 -11.71 -27.37 4.75
C VAL A 124 -13.20 -27.46 4.40
N LYS A 125 -13.71 -26.57 3.54
CA LYS A 125 -15.12 -26.60 3.11
C LYS A 125 -15.47 -27.90 2.39
N SER A 126 -14.59 -28.38 1.51
CA SER A 126 -14.77 -29.66 0.78
C SER A 126 -14.78 -30.86 1.73
N ASN A 127 -13.87 -30.89 2.72
CA ASN A 127 -13.79 -31.97 3.69
C ASN A 127 -14.96 -31.96 4.70
N SER A 128 -15.49 -30.78 5.04
CA SER A 128 -16.65 -30.69 5.93
C SER A 128 -17.97 -31.01 5.22
N THR A 129 -18.09 -30.80 3.91
CA THR A 129 -19.26 -31.26 3.13
C THR A 129 -19.30 -32.77 2.91
N PHE A 130 -18.14 -33.44 2.81
CA PHE A 130 -18.06 -34.89 2.58
C PHE A 130 -18.63 -35.71 3.76
N ASN A 131 -18.56 -35.18 4.99
CA ASN A 131 -19.12 -35.82 6.18
C ASN A 131 -20.62 -35.54 6.40
N ILE A 132 -21.23 -34.60 5.67
CA ILE A 132 -22.64 -34.21 5.86
C ILE A 132 -23.58 -35.08 4.98
N THR A 133 -23.07 -35.70 3.92
CA THR A 133 -23.86 -36.63 3.08
C THR A 133 -24.02 -38.04 3.67
N GLY A 134 -23.57 -38.27 4.91
CA GLY A 134 -23.51 -39.61 5.52
C GLY A 134 -24.47 -39.91 6.67
N MET A 135 -25.23 -38.95 7.23
CA MET A 135 -26.15 -39.28 8.32
C MET A 135 -27.36 -38.36 8.39
N ASN A 136 -28.51 -38.96 8.06
CA ASN A 136 -29.82 -38.46 8.45
C ASN A 136 -29.92 -38.44 9.99
N ASN A 137 -30.63 -37.42 10.48
CA ASN A 137 -31.20 -37.28 11.84
C ASN A 137 -30.28 -36.67 12.92
N GLY A 138 -30.68 -35.46 13.34
CA GLY A 138 -30.64 -35.05 14.74
C GLY A 138 -29.29 -34.54 15.27
N LEU A 139 -29.30 -33.26 15.62
CA LEU A 139 -28.29 -32.57 16.44
C LEU A 139 -26.99 -32.22 15.71
N HIS A 140 -26.92 -30.95 15.27
CA HIS A 140 -25.72 -30.27 14.79
C HIS A 140 -24.61 -30.28 15.86
N THR A 141 -23.83 -31.34 15.95
CA THR A 141 -22.51 -31.28 16.56
C THR A 141 -21.53 -30.93 15.44
N MET A 142 -21.15 -29.66 15.36
CA MET A 142 -20.00 -29.24 14.57
C MET A 142 -18.77 -29.98 15.12
N GLN A 143 -18.42 -31.09 14.50
CA GLN A 143 -17.22 -31.83 14.82
C GLN A 143 -16.01 -30.94 14.51
N PRO A 144 -15.18 -30.56 15.49
CA PRO A 144 -14.05 -29.68 15.26
C PRO A 144 -13.03 -30.44 14.41
N SER A 145 -12.90 -30.07 13.14
CA SER A 145 -11.87 -30.65 12.30
C SER A 145 -10.49 -30.24 12.84
N PRO A 146 -9.48 -31.11 12.84
CA PRO A 146 -8.14 -30.81 13.36
C PRO A 146 -7.46 -29.62 12.66
N TYR A 147 -8.00 -29.19 11.52
CA TYR A 147 -7.53 -28.07 10.72
C TYR A 147 -8.09 -26.71 11.16
N GLN A 148 -9.09 -26.65 12.05
CA GLN A 148 -9.65 -25.38 12.53
C GLN A 148 -8.63 -24.53 13.30
N LEU A 149 -7.79 -25.16 14.12
CA LEU A 149 -6.73 -24.48 14.86
C LEU A 149 -5.69 -23.89 13.90
N LEU A 150 -5.26 -24.68 12.90
CA LEU A 150 -4.29 -24.25 11.90
C LEU A 150 -4.81 -23.07 11.06
N MET A 151 -6.08 -23.11 10.65
CA MET A 151 -6.73 -22.00 9.94
C MET A 151 -6.77 -20.72 10.79
N LYS A 152 -7.13 -20.84 12.07
CA LYS A 152 -7.17 -19.69 12.98
C LYS A 152 -5.78 -19.07 13.17
N ILE A 153 -4.74 -19.90 13.27
CA ILE A 153 -3.36 -19.45 13.38
C ILE A 153 -2.91 -18.77 12.07
N LEU A 154 -3.19 -19.36 10.91
CA LEU A 154 -2.85 -18.78 9.61
C LEU A 154 -3.55 -17.43 9.38
N ALA A 155 -4.85 -17.33 9.71
CA ALA A 155 -5.60 -16.09 9.63
C ALA A 155 -5.04 -15.03 10.59
N MET A 156 -4.64 -15.41 11.82
CA MET A 156 -3.99 -14.49 12.75
C MET A 156 -2.65 -13.99 12.23
N ILE A 157 -1.84 -14.87 11.65
CA ILE A 157 -0.57 -14.51 11.02
C ILE A 157 -0.80 -13.53 9.87
N GLU A 158 -1.77 -13.80 9.00
CA GLU A 158 -2.13 -12.92 7.88
C GLU A 158 -2.52 -11.52 8.38
N VAL A 159 -3.40 -11.42 9.38
CA VAL A 159 -3.81 -10.14 9.97
C VAL A 159 -2.61 -9.40 10.59
N CYS A 160 -1.75 -10.12 11.31
CA CYS A 160 -0.53 -9.54 11.88
C CYS A 160 0.40 -8.98 10.80
N PHE A 161 0.64 -9.73 9.72
CA PHE A 161 1.50 -9.28 8.62
C PHE A 161 0.85 -8.17 7.78
N GLN A 162 -0.47 -8.16 7.66
CA GLN A 162 -1.20 -7.15 6.90
C GLN A 162 -1.29 -5.81 7.64
N ILE A 163 -1.37 -5.82 8.97
CA ILE A 163 -1.58 -4.60 9.77
C ILE A 163 -0.30 -4.18 10.49
N LEU A 164 0.27 -5.06 11.32
CA LEU A 164 1.37 -4.68 12.23
C LEU A 164 2.65 -4.34 11.45
N VAL A 165 2.99 -5.15 10.45
CA VAL A 165 4.25 -4.95 9.70
C VAL A 165 4.23 -3.63 8.91
N PRO A 166 3.22 -3.33 8.07
CA PRO A 166 3.08 -2.03 7.42
C PRO A 166 3.07 -0.86 8.40
N MET A 167 2.38 -1.00 9.53
CA MET A 167 2.32 0.05 10.55
C MET A 167 3.72 0.37 11.12
N ILE A 168 4.48 -0.66 11.51
CA ILE A 168 5.85 -0.48 12.03
C ILE A 168 6.76 0.15 10.96
N LEU A 169 6.67 -0.33 9.72
CA LEU A 169 7.47 0.22 8.61
C LEU A 169 7.13 1.69 8.34
N LEU A 170 5.86 2.09 8.43
CA LEU A 170 5.45 3.48 8.30
C LEU A 170 5.99 4.34 9.44
N ILE A 171 5.91 3.87 10.69
CA ILE A 171 6.44 4.59 11.85
C ILE A 171 7.95 4.81 11.68
N ILE A 172 8.70 3.76 11.34
CA ILE A 172 10.16 3.83 11.14
C ILE A 172 10.48 4.78 9.97
N SER A 173 9.81 4.62 8.83
CA SER A 173 10.06 5.44 7.65
C SER A 173 9.77 6.93 7.90
N ASN A 174 8.64 7.24 8.55
CA ASN A 174 8.28 8.61 8.90
C ASN A 174 9.22 9.19 9.96
N SER A 175 9.66 8.39 10.93
CA SER A 175 10.63 8.81 11.94
C SER A 175 12.00 9.12 11.32
N LEU A 176 12.47 8.25 10.41
CA LEU A 176 13.71 8.47 9.66
C LEU A 176 13.60 9.71 8.76
N LEU A 177 12.47 9.90 8.09
CA LEU A 177 12.22 11.07 7.25
C LEU A 177 12.32 12.37 8.06
N LEU A 178 11.67 12.42 9.23
CA LEU A 178 11.76 13.56 10.15
C LEU A 178 13.19 13.77 10.66
N TYR A 179 13.90 12.69 11.00
CA TYR A 179 15.29 12.74 11.44
C TYR A 179 16.21 13.34 10.36
N TYR A 180 16.10 12.87 9.11
CA TYR A 180 16.89 13.38 7.99
C TYR A 180 16.57 14.84 7.66
N LEU A 181 15.28 15.23 7.70
CA LEU A 181 14.86 16.62 7.51
C LEU A 181 15.49 17.53 8.57
N ARG A 182 15.39 17.14 9.85
CA ARG A 182 16.00 17.89 10.96
C ARG A 182 17.51 18.01 10.81
N ASN A 183 18.19 16.94 10.43
CA ASN A 183 19.65 16.98 10.27
C ASN A 183 20.08 17.87 9.08
N ARG A 184 19.37 17.80 7.94
CA ARG A 184 19.65 18.69 6.80
C ARG A 184 19.38 20.16 7.12
N LEU A 185 18.28 20.47 7.83
CA LEU A 185 17.96 21.84 8.26
C LEU A 185 19.11 22.47 9.07
N LYS A 186 19.72 21.70 9.99
CA LYS A 186 20.90 22.16 10.75
C LYS A 186 22.07 22.53 9.83
N HIS A 187 22.37 21.71 8.82
CA HIS A 187 23.47 22.01 7.90
C HIS A 187 23.19 23.20 6.97
N PHE A 188 21.95 23.39 6.51
CA PHE A 188 21.59 24.51 5.64
C PHE A 188 21.45 25.84 6.38
N GLN A 189 20.96 25.85 7.63
CA GLN A 189 20.90 27.08 8.43
C GLN A 189 22.29 27.61 8.79
N VAL A 190 23.27 26.73 9.03
CA VAL A 190 24.66 27.14 9.30
C VAL A 190 25.32 27.77 8.06
N GLN A 191 24.98 27.33 6.85
CA GLN A 191 25.53 27.94 5.62
C GLN A 191 24.84 29.24 5.19
N ARG A 192 23.56 29.43 5.55
CA ARG A 192 22.80 30.66 5.20
C ARG A 192 23.25 31.89 6.01
N TRP A 193 24.05 31.70 7.05
CA TRP A 193 24.48 32.78 7.94
C TRP A 193 26.00 32.91 8.01
N ASN A 194 26.65 32.96 6.84
CA ASN A 194 27.98 33.53 6.74
C ASN A 194 28.02 34.67 5.70
N PRO A 195 27.43 35.84 6.01
CA PRO A 195 27.55 37.02 5.16
C PRO A 195 28.98 37.58 5.11
N SER A 196 29.94 37.04 5.87
CA SER A 196 31.29 37.63 6.02
C SER A 196 32.31 37.21 4.94
N LYS A 197 31.91 36.53 3.86
CA LYS A 197 32.82 36.12 2.77
C LYS A 197 32.54 36.73 1.40
N ASN A 198 31.57 37.62 1.28
CA ASN A 198 31.27 38.34 0.04
C ASN A 198 31.68 39.84 0.08
N SER A 199 32.75 40.19 0.79
CA SER A 199 33.49 41.42 0.46
C SER A 199 34.53 41.10 -0.62
N PHE A 200 34.03 40.70 -1.79
CA PHE A 200 34.80 40.59 -3.02
C PHE A 200 34.56 41.87 -3.82
N ASP A 201 34.88 43.02 -3.22
CA ASP A 201 34.86 44.34 -3.86
C ASP A 201 36.01 45.17 -3.27
N SER A 202 37.24 44.80 -3.63
CA SER A 202 38.38 45.72 -3.62
C SER A 202 39.18 45.58 -4.92
N CYS A 203 38.47 45.41 -6.04
CA CYS A 203 39.00 45.67 -7.38
C CYS A 203 38.71 47.12 -7.77
N HIS A 204 39.20 48.08 -6.98
CA HIS A 204 39.36 49.46 -7.44
C HIS A 204 40.36 50.22 -6.55
N SER A 205 41.65 49.94 -6.76
CA SER A 205 42.68 50.98 -6.63
C SER A 205 43.50 50.94 -7.90
N ASN A 206 43.04 51.77 -8.84
CA ASN A 206 43.88 52.36 -9.87
C ASN A 206 45.04 53.05 -9.15
N ASP A 207 46.27 52.53 -9.31
CA ASP A 207 47.45 53.29 -8.91
C ASP A 207 48.42 53.39 -10.09
N ASN A 208 48.35 54.57 -10.69
CA ASN A 208 49.11 55.11 -11.82
C ASN A 208 50.62 55.13 -11.54
N ASN A 209 51.38 54.08 -11.85
CA ASN A 209 52.84 54.15 -11.62
C ASN A 209 53.77 53.49 -12.65
N ASN A 210 53.30 52.98 -13.80
CA ASN A 210 54.19 52.30 -14.74
C ASN A 210 54.42 52.97 -16.10
N GLU A 211 53.78 54.11 -16.41
CA GLU A 211 54.01 54.79 -17.70
C GLU A 211 55.27 55.68 -17.74
N ASN A 212 55.91 55.97 -16.59
CA ASN A 212 57.13 56.79 -16.54
C ASN A 212 58.45 55.98 -16.61
N ARG A 213 58.41 54.65 -16.80
CA ARG A 213 59.62 53.82 -16.87
C ARG A 213 60.07 53.41 -18.29
N LEU A 214 59.26 53.65 -19.32
CA LEU A 214 59.62 53.28 -20.69
C LEU A 214 60.33 54.40 -21.49
N ALA A 215 60.35 55.64 -20.99
CA ALA A 215 61.01 56.76 -21.66
C ALA A 215 62.48 57.00 -21.23
N LYS A 216 63.07 56.15 -20.39
CA LYS A 216 64.43 56.37 -19.85
C LYS A 216 65.52 55.40 -20.32
N ASN A 217 65.22 54.50 -21.27
CA ASN A 217 66.19 53.52 -21.78
C ASN A 217 66.64 53.76 -23.23
N PHE A 218 66.46 54.96 -23.77
CA PHE A 218 67.06 55.36 -25.04
C PHE A 218 67.78 56.70 -24.86
N TYR A 219 68.93 56.69 -24.19
CA TYR A 219 70.10 57.55 -24.44
C TYR A 219 71.31 56.95 -23.73
#